data_AF-A0A846R1Q1-F1
#
_entry.id   AF-A0A846R1Q1-F1
#
_cell.length_a   1.000
_cell.length_b   1.000
_cell.length_c   1.000
_cell.angle_alpha   90.00
_cell.angle_beta   90.00
_cell.angle_gamma   90.00
#
_symmetry.space_group_name_H-M   'P 1'
#
loop_
_entity.id
_entity.type
_entity.pdbx_description
1 polymer ?
#
loop_
_entity_poly.entity_id
_entity_poly.type
_entity_poly.pdbx_seq_one_letter_code
_entity_poly.pdbx_strand_id
1 'polypeptide(L)'
;MSLVKTYQIPDEYFFRLHHVRPRFKNDVEEVLLYVSTSISEMEVLPKQEFKENLNQVLFGFKNNASSTQKTIDNWRTEISALFAFIQEKDDLTKPSLSAIRLSNNQYLDEFFNYFLFSFQYPGGHIKSQNVIKQIDAGVNFKPCNFILGLLIEGEKLIGKPFSFTAEELTQCAYFDLRVTRDGKHPREVAEMILKHRAEKVSYNHKYEQLKNHKTGKYPSKGDLHRYAGDILDYMVLANLLNDKGTGYYYYLNDENKDAINYHLKNSKWYSGYDKFYEKEEITNPEIAKLEQDWFSYVNSFDNIEAFAPSLSASESESISSIIQEYYSRIKGDKAVPTKIIGDYGESLILAHEYLRTKKTKRQHLINKIPTPLGVGYDIQSVEIEKRKRYIEVKTTKSRKALKNNRFKLTPNEWDTADTIGNNYFIYYLVANDSGKNVFIIQNPVEQYKQGNIKVDKNLVVEFSQNAGQWQTLLEIQN
;
A
#
# COMPACT_ATOMS: atom_id res chain seq x y z
N MET A 1 17.03 -30.91 33.41
CA MET A 1 17.01 -29.72 32.54
C MET A 1 17.32 -30.16 31.12
N SER A 2 16.36 -30.07 30.18
CA SER A 2 16.65 -30.34 28.78
C SER A 2 17.59 -29.25 28.25
N LEU A 3 18.74 -29.64 27.68
CA LEU A 3 19.61 -28.72 26.93
C LEU A 3 18.78 -28.03 25.84
N VAL A 4 18.55 -26.73 25.98
CA VAL A 4 17.89 -25.93 24.94
C VAL A 4 18.89 -25.82 23.78
N LYS A 5 18.59 -26.48 22.65
CA LYS A 5 19.36 -26.31 21.43
C LYS A 5 19.23 -24.86 20.96
N THR A 6 20.35 -24.22 20.64
CA THR A 6 20.37 -22.84 20.13
C THR A 6 20.89 -22.86 18.70
N TYR A 7 20.15 -22.25 17.77
CA TYR A 7 20.56 -22.06 16.38
C TYR A 7 21.32 -20.74 16.22
N GLN A 8 22.38 -20.79 15.43
CA GLN A 8 23.16 -19.64 14.99
C GLN A 8 23.54 -19.84 13.52
N ILE A 9 23.39 -18.78 12.72
CA ILE A 9 23.92 -18.75 11.36
C ILE A 9 25.46 -18.76 11.47
N PRO A 10 26.18 -19.63 10.75
CA PRO A 10 27.64 -19.61 10.76
C PRO A 10 28.17 -18.24 10.31
N ASP A 11 29.29 -17.80 10.90
CA ASP A 11 29.79 -16.43 10.74
C ASP A 11 30.08 -16.08 9.27
N GLU A 12 30.53 -17.04 8.46
CA GLU A 12 30.80 -16.89 7.03
C GLU A 12 29.54 -16.68 6.17
N TYR A 13 28.37 -17.04 6.69
CA TYR A 13 27.08 -16.83 6.04
C TYR A 13 26.25 -15.73 6.70
N PHE A 14 26.72 -15.12 7.80
CA PHE A 14 25.95 -14.10 8.49
C PHE A 14 26.09 -12.72 7.82
N PHE A 15 24.98 -12.13 7.40
CA PHE A 15 24.95 -10.75 6.93
C PHE A 15 23.63 -10.06 7.30
N ARG A 16 23.69 -8.94 8.04
CA ARG A 16 22.48 -8.18 8.39
C ARG A 16 22.03 -7.28 7.24
N LEU A 17 20.97 -7.68 6.55
CA LEU A 17 20.25 -6.79 5.65
C LEU A 17 19.70 -5.56 6.39
N HIS A 18 19.71 -4.43 5.69
CA HIS A 18 19.29 -3.12 6.21
C HIS A 18 18.58 -2.33 5.10
N HIS A 19 17.45 -1.72 5.43
CA HIS A 19 16.78 -0.69 4.62
C HIS A 19 16.39 0.52 5.47
N VAL A 20 15.84 1.56 4.82
CA VAL A 20 15.38 2.78 5.49
C VAL A 20 14.30 2.45 6.51
N ARG A 21 14.44 3.00 7.72
CA ARG A 21 13.46 2.81 8.79
C ARG A 21 12.52 4.01 8.82
N PRO A 22 11.24 3.88 8.43
CA PRO A 22 10.30 4.98 8.56
C PRO A 22 9.88 5.18 10.02
N ARG A 23 10.04 6.40 10.53
CA ARG A 23 9.63 6.77 11.90
C ARG A 23 8.12 6.77 12.13
N PHE A 24 7.36 6.75 11.05
CA PHE A 24 5.90 6.80 11.03
C PHE A 24 5.26 5.43 10.82
N LYS A 25 6.00 4.32 11.02
CA LYS A 25 5.49 2.96 10.76
C LYS A 25 4.12 2.67 11.40
N ASN A 26 3.89 3.13 12.64
CA ASN A 26 2.62 2.89 13.34
C ASN A 26 1.42 3.62 12.72
N ASP A 27 1.68 4.65 11.93
CA ASP A 27 0.71 5.56 11.30
C ASP A 27 0.96 5.65 9.78
N VAL A 28 1.55 4.59 9.21
CA VAL A 28 2.09 4.61 7.85
C VAL A 28 1.01 4.89 6.81
N GLU A 29 -0.17 4.33 7.00
CA GLU A 29 -1.30 4.50 6.08
C GLU A 29 -1.74 5.98 5.98
N GLU A 30 -1.94 6.67 7.12
CA GLU A 30 -2.34 8.09 7.10
C GLU A 30 -1.23 9.01 6.60
N VAL A 31 0.02 8.74 6.98
CA VAL A 31 1.17 9.52 6.50
C VAL A 31 1.32 9.39 5.00
N LEU A 32 1.22 8.19 4.45
CA LEU A 32 1.37 7.98 3.02
C LEU A 32 0.29 8.68 2.22
N LEU A 33 -0.98 8.62 2.64
CA LEU A 33 -2.07 9.31 1.95
C LEU A 33 -1.91 10.84 2.01
N TYR A 34 -1.58 11.38 3.18
CA TYR A 34 -1.37 12.83 3.33
C TYR A 34 -0.19 13.32 2.49
N VAL A 35 0.95 12.62 2.58
CA VAL A 35 2.18 13.03 1.93
C VAL A 35 2.14 12.79 0.43
N SER A 36 1.55 11.70 -0.05
CA SER A 36 1.40 11.46 -1.49
C SER A 36 0.51 12.51 -2.14
N THR A 37 -0.61 12.86 -1.50
CA THR A 37 -1.54 13.91 -1.95
C THR A 37 -0.82 15.26 -2.02
N SER A 38 -0.11 15.62 -0.95
CA SER A 38 0.59 16.91 -0.91
C SER A 38 1.79 16.96 -1.86
N ILE A 39 2.48 15.83 -2.10
CA ILE A 39 3.56 15.76 -3.08
C ILE A 39 3.00 15.83 -4.50
N SER A 40 1.90 15.14 -4.82
CA SER A 40 1.32 15.13 -6.18
C SER A 40 0.87 16.51 -6.65
N GLU A 41 0.59 17.41 -5.70
CA GLU A 41 0.23 18.82 -5.90
C GLU A 41 1.43 19.74 -6.23
N MET A 42 2.68 19.28 -6.02
CA MET A 42 3.88 20.08 -6.23
C MET A 42 4.26 20.14 -7.71
N GLU A 43 4.68 21.33 -8.15
CA GLU A 43 5.24 21.54 -9.48
C GLU A 43 6.67 20.97 -9.57
N VAL A 44 7.22 20.98 -10.79
CA VAL A 44 8.65 20.69 -10.98
C VAL A 44 9.44 21.88 -10.44
N LEU A 45 10.22 21.67 -9.40
CA LEU A 45 10.93 22.74 -8.68
C LEU A 45 12.42 22.40 -8.53
N PRO A 46 13.30 23.39 -8.33
CA PRO A 46 14.66 23.16 -7.88
C PRO A 46 14.70 22.34 -6.57
N LYS A 47 15.70 21.48 -6.42
CA LYS A 47 15.83 20.54 -5.27
C LYS A 47 15.60 21.18 -3.91
N GLN A 48 16.22 22.33 -3.66
CA GLN A 48 16.13 23.00 -2.35
C GLN A 48 14.73 23.58 -2.09
N GLU A 49 14.08 24.11 -3.12
CA GLU A 49 12.74 24.69 -3.01
C GLU A 49 11.68 23.59 -2.83
N PHE A 50 11.78 22.50 -3.60
CA PHE A 50 10.92 21.31 -3.42
C PHE A 50 11.03 20.76 -1.98
N LYS A 51 12.27 20.66 -1.50
CA LYS A 51 12.58 20.20 -0.14
C LYS A 51 11.94 21.07 0.94
N GLU A 52 12.02 22.39 0.79
CA GLU A 52 11.43 23.34 1.74
C GLU A 52 9.91 23.25 1.73
N ASN A 53 9.28 23.17 0.56
CA ASN A 53 7.85 22.99 0.42
C ASN A 53 7.36 21.68 1.06
N LEU A 54 8.07 20.58 0.82
CA LEU A 54 7.73 19.30 1.45
C LEU A 54 7.93 19.31 2.97
N ASN A 55 8.92 20.04 3.47
CA ASN A 55 9.04 20.22 4.92
C ASN A 55 7.85 20.97 5.51
N GLN A 56 7.36 22.03 4.86
CA GLN A 56 6.18 22.76 5.32
C GLN A 56 4.93 21.87 5.37
N VAL A 57 4.75 21.04 4.34
CA VAL A 57 3.71 19.99 4.33
C VAL A 57 3.86 19.06 5.54
N LEU A 58 5.05 18.54 5.77
CA LEU A 58 5.29 17.59 6.86
C LEU A 58 5.10 18.21 8.25
N PHE A 59 5.38 19.51 8.43
CA PHE A 59 5.04 20.24 9.65
C PHE A 59 3.53 20.35 9.86
N GLY A 60 2.75 20.48 8.78
CA GLY A 60 1.29 20.53 8.82
C GLY A 60 0.61 19.21 9.21
N PHE A 61 1.35 18.10 9.26
CA PHE A 61 0.78 16.78 9.56
C PHE A 61 0.63 16.53 11.07
N LYS A 62 -0.61 16.46 11.57
CA LYS A 62 -0.93 16.07 12.96
C LYS A 62 -0.07 16.81 14.00
N ASN A 63 0.66 16.05 14.81
CA ASN A 63 1.49 16.54 15.92
C ASN A 63 2.88 16.99 15.45
N ASN A 64 3.14 17.01 14.14
CA ASN A 64 4.44 17.42 13.61
C ASN A 64 4.68 18.93 13.72
N ALA A 65 3.65 19.74 14.00
CA ALA A 65 3.79 21.18 14.20
C ALA A 65 4.81 21.52 15.31
N SER A 66 4.97 20.66 16.32
CA SER A 66 5.95 20.81 17.41
C SER A 66 7.24 20.01 17.21
N SER A 67 7.39 19.31 16.08
CA SER A 67 8.60 18.54 15.78
C SER A 67 9.79 19.43 15.46
N THR A 68 11.00 18.95 15.73
CA THR A 68 12.22 19.66 15.33
C THR A 68 12.43 19.58 13.81
N GLN A 69 13.13 20.56 13.23
CA GLN A 69 13.53 20.55 11.82
C GLN A 69 14.25 19.25 11.43
N LYS A 70 15.17 18.78 12.29
CA LYS A 70 15.89 17.51 12.09
C LYS A 70 14.92 16.32 12.00
N THR A 71 13.87 16.30 12.81
CA THR A 71 12.86 15.22 12.75
C THR A 71 12.14 15.24 11.40
N ILE A 72 11.70 16.41 10.95
CA ILE A 72 11.01 16.59 9.66
C ILE A 72 11.92 16.25 8.48
N ASP A 73 13.17 16.69 8.51
CA ASP A 73 14.15 16.35 7.46
C ASP A 73 14.33 14.85 7.34
N ASN A 74 14.36 14.13 8.46
CA ASN A 74 14.45 12.68 8.44
C ASN A 74 13.18 12.04 7.88
N TRP A 75 11.98 12.50 8.27
CA TRP A 75 10.72 12.02 7.71
C TRP A 75 10.70 12.18 6.20
N ARG A 76 11.06 13.36 5.69
CA ARG A 76 11.18 13.63 4.26
C ARG A 76 12.10 12.61 3.60
N THR A 77 13.34 12.48 4.08
CA THR A 77 14.30 11.54 3.47
C THR A 77 13.84 10.08 3.57
N GLU A 78 13.17 9.70 4.66
CA GLU A 78 12.72 8.32 4.88
C GLU A 78 11.55 7.96 3.94
N ILE A 79 10.56 8.84 3.79
CA ILE A 79 9.43 8.65 2.87
C ILE A 79 9.94 8.64 1.42
N SER A 80 10.71 9.65 1.04
CA SER A 80 11.16 9.83 -0.34
C SER A 80 12.07 8.68 -0.77
N ALA A 81 12.98 8.23 0.09
CA ALA A 81 13.92 7.16 -0.27
C ALA A 81 13.26 5.78 -0.26
N LEU A 82 12.43 5.46 0.74
CA LEU A 82 11.83 4.13 0.85
C LEU A 82 10.71 3.92 -0.17
N PHE A 83 9.82 4.90 -0.31
CA PHE A 83 8.59 4.77 -1.10
C PHE A 83 8.68 5.46 -2.47
N ALA A 84 9.85 6.02 -2.80
CA ALA A 84 10.14 6.57 -4.13
C ALA A 84 9.13 7.64 -4.59
N PHE A 85 8.59 8.45 -3.68
CA PHE A 85 7.59 9.50 -3.96
C PHE A 85 8.13 10.71 -4.72
N ILE A 86 9.46 10.82 -4.82
CA ILE A 86 10.14 11.93 -5.47
C ILE A 86 11.02 11.38 -6.59
N GLN A 87 11.03 12.07 -7.72
CA GLN A 87 12.01 11.85 -8.78
C GLN A 87 12.87 13.09 -8.96
N GLU A 88 14.18 12.86 -9.06
CA GLU A 88 15.14 13.90 -9.40
C GLU A 88 15.67 13.66 -10.81
N LYS A 89 15.80 14.75 -11.55
CA LYS A 89 16.52 14.77 -12.82
C LYS A 89 17.29 16.07 -12.89
N ASP A 90 18.61 15.96 -13.05
CA ASP A 90 19.52 17.11 -12.98
C ASP A 90 19.34 17.87 -11.64
N ASP A 91 19.06 19.17 -11.70
CA ASP A 91 18.79 20.04 -10.54
C ASP A 91 17.30 20.22 -10.23
N LEU A 92 16.43 19.49 -10.93
CA LEU A 92 14.97 19.57 -10.78
C LEU A 92 14.43 18.34 -10.04
N THR A 93 13.40 18.60 -9.25
CA THR A 93 12.66 17.63 -8.47
C THR A 93 11.19 17.69 -8.83
N LYS A 94 10.56 16.53 -8.97
CA LYS A 94 9.15 16.41 -9.29
C LYS A 94 8.47 15.28 -8.51
N PRO A 95 7.12 15.31 -8.43
CA PRO A 95 6.36 14.18 -7.91
C PRO A 95 6.62 12.94 -8.77
N SER A 96 6.78 11.79 -8.13
CA SER A 96 6.90 10.52 -8.83
C SER A 96 5.55 9.95 -9.25
N LEU A 97 5.57 9.00 -10.19
CA LEU A 97 4.37 8.26 -10.57
C LEU A 97 3.74 7.55 -9.37
N SER A 98 4.54 7.02 -8.44
CA SER A 98 4.00 6.36 -7.25
C SER A 98 3.24 7.31 -6.32
N ALA A 99 3.71 8.55 -6.16
CA ALA A 99 3.01 9.55 -5.36
C ALA A 99 1.70 9.99 -6.04
N ILE A 100 1.75 10.22 -7.35
CA ILE A 100 0.58 10.59 -8.15
C ILE A 100 -0.48 9.48 -8.12
N ARG A 101 -0.08 8.22 -8.33
CA ARG A 101 -1.00 7.08 -8.31
C ARG A 101 -1.69 6.93 -6.96
N LEU A 102 -0.93 6.93 -5.85
CA LEU A 102 -1.55 6.82 -4.52
C LEU A 102 -2.46 8.02 -4.22
N SER A 103 -2.06 9.23 -4.63
CA SER A 103 -2.90 10.43 -4.47
C SER A 103 -4.20 10.35 -5.25
N ASN A 104 -4.20 9.79 -6.46
CA ASN A 104 -5.41 9.70 -7.29
C ASN A 104 -6.30 8.54 -6.87
N ASN A 105 -5.70 7.36 -6.65
CA ASN A 105 -6.44 6.12 -6.44
C ASN A 105 -6.82 5.90 -4.97
N GLN A 106 -6.04 6.43 -4.02
CA GLN A 106 -6.26 6.28 -2.56
C GLN A 106 -6.33 4.81 -2.08
N TYR A 107 -5.79 3.87 -2.85
CA TYR A 107 -5.71 2.45 -2.53
C TYR A 107 -4.31 2.09 -2.01
N LEU A 108 -4.20 1.84 -0.71
CA LEU A 108 -2.92 1.52 -0.07
C LEU A 108 -2.42 0.11 -0.42
N ASP A 109 -3.33 -0.84 -0.58
CA ASP A 109 -3.01 -2.20 -1.02
C ASP A 109 -2.39 -2.21 -2.42
N GLU A 110 -2.98 -1.47 -3.36
CA GLU A 110 -2.40 -1.24 -4.68
C GLU A 110 -0.98 -0.64 -4.57
N PHE A 111 -0.83 0.44 -3.80
CA PHE A 111 0.45 1.10 -3.62
C PHE A 111 1.54 0.15 -3.08
N PHE A 112 1.24 -0.61 -2.03
CA PHE A 112 2.21 -1.53 -1.45
C PHE A 112 2.53 -2.70 -2.39
N ASN A 113 1.60 -3.13 -3.25
CA ASN A 113 1.91 -4.10 -4.30
C ASN A 113 2.97 -3.58 -5.27
N TYR A 114 2.85 -2.35 -5.78
CA TYR A 114 3.90 -1.76 -6.63
C TYR A 114 5.24 -1.59 -5.92
N PHE A 115 5.21 -1.16 -4.65
CA PHE A 115 6.40 -1.05 -3.82
C PHE A 115 7.11 -2.41 -3.72
N LEU A 116 6.41 -3.46 -3.29
CA LEU A 116 6.97 -4.81 -3.12
C LEU A 116 7.40 -5.44 -4.45
N PHE A 117 6.70 -5.13 -5.55
CA PHE A 117 6.99 -5.62 -6.89
C PHE A 117 8.38 -5.17 -7.37
N SER A 118 8.76 -3.94 -7.03
CA SER A 118 10.04 -3.35 -7.44
C SER A 118 11.14 -3.50 -6.39
N PHE A 119 10.78 -3.60 -5.09
CA PHE A 119 11.74 -3.69 -3.98
C PHE A 119 12.71 -4.87 -4.11
N GLN A 120 14.01 -4.63 -3.88
CA GLN A 120 15.06 -5.64 -3.96
C GLN A 120 16.28 -5.23 -3.12
N TYR A 121 17.19 -6.17 -2.84
CA TYR A 121 18.53 -5.89 -2.30
C TYR A 121 19.61 -6.38 -3.27
N PRO A 122 20.58 -5.53 -3.68
CA PRO A 122 20.71 -4.11 -3.35
C PRO A 122 19.66 -3.22 -4.02
N GLY A 123 19.43 -2.03 -3.47
CA GLY A 123 18.50 -1.04 -4.03
C GLY A 123 18.86 0.39 -3.64
N GLY A 124 18.45 1.35 -4.48
CA GLY A 124 18.79 2.78 -4.31
C GLY A 124 18.04 3.47 -3.17
N HIS A 125 17.24 2.74 -2.41
CA HIS A 125 16.55 3.24 -1.23
C HIS A 125 17.50 3.41 -0.02
N ILE A 126 18.75 2.95 -0.08
CA ILE A 126 19.77 3.19 0.98
C ILE A 126 21.01 3.88 0.43
N LYS A 127 21.77 4.52 1.33
CA LYS A 127 23.04 5.20 0.99
C LYS A 127 24.04 4.26 0.29
N SER A 128 24.79 4.80 -0.66
CA SER A 128 25.79 4.08 -1.48
C SER A 128 26.72 3.19 -0.67
N GLN A 129 27.28 3.67 0.44
CA GLN A 129 28.14 2.87 1.33
C GLN A 129 27.49 1.59 1.90
N ASN A 130 26.16 1.58 2.06
CA ASN A 130 25.42 0.41 2.53
C ASN A 130 25.04 -0.51 1.36
N VAL A 131 24.81 0.05 0.17
CA VAL A 131 24.67 -0.72 -1.07
C VAL A 131 25.97 -1.48 -1.37
N ILE A 132 27.13 -0.81 -1.26
CA ILE A 132 28.45 -1.43 -1.47
C ILE A 132 28.63 -2.64 -0.55
N LYS A 133 28.33 -2.50 0.76
CA LYS A 133 28.39 -3.63 1.70
C LYS A 133 27.50 -4.81 1.30
N GLN A 134 26.35 -4.57 0.68
CA GLN A 134 25.47 -5.64 0.19
C GLN A 134 26.08 -6.32 -1.04
N ILE A 135 26.64 -5.54 -1.97
CA ILE A 135 27.31 -6.04 -3.17
C ILE A 135 28.57 -6.86 -2.80
N ASP A 136 29.42 -6.34 -1.89
CA ASP A 136 30.63 -7.02 -1.40
C ASP A 136 30.29 -8.36 -0.73
N ALA A 137 29.14 -8.44 -0.04
CA ALA A 137 28.64 -9.67 0.55
C ALA A 137 27.97 -10.61 -0.45
N GLY A 138 27.84 -10.20 -1.72
CA GLY A 138 27.19 -10.94 -2.80
C GLY A 138 25.65 -10.95 -2.74
N VAL A 139 25.03 -10.10 -1.91
CA VAL A 139 23.58 -10.08 -1.73
C VAL A 139 22.88 -9.81 -3.07
N ASN A 140 21.98 -10.71 -3.45
CA ASN A 140 21.09 -10.61 -4.60
C ASN A 140 19.74 -11.22 -4.18
N PHE A 141 18.86 -10.39 -3.61
CA PHE A 141 17.68 -10.88 -2.90
C PHE A 141 16.41 -10.12 -3.27
N LYS A 142 15.37 -10.88 -3.62
CA LYS A 142 14.02 -10.39 -3.92
C LYS A 142 13.05 -10.83 -2.81
N PRO A 143 12.77 -9.97 -1.81
CA PRO A 143 12.12 -10.43 -0.58
C PRO A 143 10.69 -10.93 -0.76
N CYS A 144 9.86 -10.19 -1.50
CA CYS A 144 8.44 -10.53 -1.71
C CYS A 144 8.32 -11.93 -2.34
N ASN A 145 9.02 -12.16 -3.46
CA ASN A 145 9.05 -13.44 -4.16
C ASN A 145 9.51 -14.60 -3.26
N PHE A 146 10.59 -14.40 -2.51
CA PHE A 146 11.10 -15.43 -1.61
C PHE A 146 10.08 -15.78 -0.50
N ILE A 147 9.48 -14.77 0.13
CA ILE A 147 8.49 -14.96 1.22
C ILE A 147 7.25 -15.70 0.70
N LEU A 148 6.71 -15.31 -0.45
CA LEU A 148 5.57 -16.02 -1.06
C LEU A 148 5.94 -17.47 -1.38
N GLY A 149 7.12 -17.70 -1.97
CA GLY A 149 7.63 -19.05 -2.24
C GLY A 149 7.80 -19.89 -0.97
N LEU A 150 8.31 -19.28 0.11
CA LEU A 150 8.49 -19.94 1.40
C LEU A 150 7.16 -20.39 2.00
N LEU A 151 6.14 -19.53 1.96
CA LEU A 151 4.81 -19.88 2.46
C LEU A 151 4.18 -21.02 1.64
N ILE A 152 4.24 -20.92 0.31
CA ILE A 152 3.69 -21.93 -0.61
C ILE A 152 4.39 -23.29 -0.43
N GLU A 153 5.72 -23.31 -0.38
CA GLU A 153 6.46 -24.56 -0.16
C GLU A 153 6.21 -25.13 1.24
N GLY A 154 6.09 -24.27 2.24
CA GLY A 154 5.70 -24.65 3.59
C GLY A 154 4.32 -25.34 3.63
N GLU A 155 3.32 -24.78 2.94
CA GLU A 155 1.98 -25.36 2.84
C GLU A 155 2.00 -26.73 2.16
N LYS A 156 2.75 -26.87 1.06
CA LYS A 156 2.94 -28.16 0.37
C LYS A 156 3.55 -29.23 1.28
N LEU A 157 4.49 -28.85 2.15
CA LEU A 157 5.15 -29.78 3.06
C LEU A 157 4.22 -30.31 4.16
N ILE A 158 3.25 -29.51 4.63
CA ILE A 158 2.42 -29.87 5.79
C ILE A 158 0.94 -30.13 5.44
N GLY A 159 0.52 -29.88 4.20
CA GLY A 159 -0.86 -30.08 3.73
C GLY A 159 -1.90 -29.17 4.38
N LYS A 160 -1.47 -28.04 4.97
CA LYS A 160 -2.32 -27.06 5.65
C LYS A 160 -1.67 -25.68 5.63
N PRO A 161 -2.38 -24.58 5.95
CA PRO A 161 -1.82 -23.24 5.96
C PRO A 161 -0.52 -23.17 6.79
N PHE A 162 0.53 -22.67 6.17
CA PHE A 162 1.84 -22.50 6.79
C PHE A 162 2.03 -21.03 7.20
N SER A 163 2.67 -20.83 8.33
CA SER A 163 2.96 -19.51 8.85
C SER A 163 4.33 -19.48 9.52
N PHE A 164 4.90 -18.28 9.63
CA PHE A 164 6.13 -18.04 10.38
C PHE A 164 6.15 -16.65 11.03
N THR A 165 7.06 -16.48 11.98
CA THR A 165 7.29 -15.21 12.68
C THR A 165 8.37 -14.39 11.97
N ALA A 166 8.41 -13.08 12.25
CA ALA A 166 9.49 -12.22 11.77
C ALA A 166 10.87 -12.68 12.28
N GLU A 167 10.93 -13.26 13.49
CA GLU A 167 12.16 -13.84 14.06
C GLU A 167 12.64 -15.04 13.24
N GLU A 168 11.74 -15.96 12.88
CA GLU A 168 12.07 -17.11 12.04
C GLU A 168 12.52 -16.68 10.65
N LEU A 169 11.82 -15.73 10.01
CA LEU A 169 12.24 -15.20 8.71
C LEU A 169 13.63 -14.51 8.81
N THR A 170 13.90 -13.82 9.91
CA THR A 170 15.20 -13.16 10.13
C THR A 170 16.33 -14.18 10.23
N GLN A 171 16.15 -15.17 11.09
CA GLN A 171 17.20 -16.12 11.47
C GLN A 171 17.40 -17.23 10.44
N CYS A 172 16.35 -17.60 9.71
CA CYS A 172 16.41 -18.70 8.75
C CYS A 172 16.61 -18.23 7.30
N ALA A 173 16.52 -16.92 7.04
CA ALA A 173 16.55 -16.37 5.68
C ALA A 173 17.27 -15.02 5.58
N TYR A 174 16.71 -13.94 6.15
CA TYR A 174 17.20 -12.58 5.86
C TYR A 174 18.64 -12.31 6.30
N PHE A 175 19.14 -13.00 7.32
CA PHE A 175 20.53 -12.87 7.77
C PHE A 175 21.47 -13.93 7.19
N ASP A 176 20.94 -14.87 6.41
CA ASP A 176 21.69 -16.02 5.90
C ASP A 176 22.04 -15.78 4.42
N LEU A 177 23.33 -15.60 4.12
CA LEU A 177 23.84 -15.45 2.76
C LEU A 177 23.55 -16.68 1.90
N ARG A 178 23.33 -17.85 2.49
CA ARG A 178 22.90 -19.01 1.69
C ARG A 178 21.56 -18.77 1.02
N VAL A 179 20.70 -17.95 1.64
CA VAL A 179 19.40 -17.54 1.08
C VAL A 179 19.54 -16.28 0.24
N THR A 180 20.22 -15.27 0.77
CA THR A 180 20.24 -13.92 0.17
C THR A 180 21.29 -13.73 -0.93
N ARG A 181 22.20 -14.69 -1.11
CA ARG A 181 23.22 -14.75 -2.16
C ARG A 181 23.23 -16.11 -2.88
N ASP A 182 23.31 -17.22 -2.15
CA ASP A 182 23.59 -18.54 -2.74
C ASP A 182 22.35 -19.27 -3.30
N GLY A 183 21.16 -18.67 -3.19
CA GLY A 183 19.94 -19.20 -3.81
C GLY A 183 19.32 -20.43 -3.11
N LYS A 184 19.59 -20.65 -1.81
CA LYS A 184 18.94 -21.69 -1.01
C LYS A 184 17.43 -21.64 -1.17
N HIS A 185 16.84 -22.78 -1.52
CA HIS A 185 15.46 -22.82 -1.96
C HIS A 185 14.47 -22.56 -0.80
N PRO A 186 13.34 -21.86 -1.03
CA PRO A 186 12.36 -21.60 0.03
C PRO A 186 11.85 -22.87 0.75
N ARG A 187 11.73 -23.99 0.03
CA ARG A 187 11.40 -25.30 0.61
C ARG A 187 12.37 -25.73 1.71
N GLU A 188 13.67 -25.59 1.49
CA GLU A 188 14.69 -25.98 2.47
C GLU A 188 14.61 -25.10 3.74
N VAL A 189 14.25 -23.83 3.57
CA VAL A 189 14.03 -22.91 4.68
C VAL A 189 12.75 -23.29 5.46
N ALA A 190 11.67 -23.68 4.77
CA ALA A 190 10.47 -24.21 5.42
C ALA A 190 10.76 -25.49 6.22
N GLU A 191 11.48 -26.44 5.63
CA GLU A 191 11.93 -27.67 6.31
C GLU A 191 12.76 -27.36 7.55
N MET A 192 13.67 -26.39 7.46
CA MET A 192 14.48 -25.92 8.59
C MET A 192 13.62 -25.31 9.70
N ILE A 193 12.66 -24.44 9.38
CA ILE A 193 11.74 -23.85 10.36
C ILE A 193 10.91 -24.94 11.05
N LEU A 194 10.36 -25.88 10.29
CA LEU A 194 9.58 -27.01 10.83
C LEU A 194 10.41 -27.88 11.76
N LYS A 195 11.65 -28.19 11.37
CA LYS A 195 12.60 -28.93 12.19
C LYS A 195 12.93 -28.19 13.48
N HIS A 196 13.24 -26.89 13.40
CA HIS A 196 13.52 -26.06 14.59
C HIS A 196 12.36 -26.05 15.57
N ARG A 197 11.12 -25.93 15.08
CA ARG A 197 9.91 -26.00 15.91
C ARG A 197 9.76 -27.36 16.58
N ALA A 198 9.91 -28.45 15.83
CA ALA A 198 9.80 -29.82 16.35
C ALA A 198 10.86 -30.10 17.44
N GLU A 199 12.08 -29.59 17.23
CA GLU A 199 13.19 -29.74 18.16
C GLU A 199 13.23 -28.67 19.27
N LYS A 200 12.26 -27.73 19.29
CA LYS A 200 12.17 -26.60 20.24
C LYS A 200 13.48 -25.79 20.32
N VAL A 201 14.07 -25.55 19.14
CA VAL A 201 15.30 -24.78 19.00
C VAL A 201 15.02 -23.30 19.29
N SER A 202 15.91 -22.68 20.08
CA SER A 202 15.92 -21.23 20.29
C SER A 202 16.88 -20.55 19.32
N TYR A 203 16.65 -19.28 18.98
CA TYR A 203 17.53 -18.53 18.07
C TYR A 203 18.52 -17.65 18.83
N ASN A 204 19.80 -17.66 18.42
CA ASN A 204 20.78 -16.72 18.94
C ASN A 204 20.49 -15.30 18.43
N HIS A 205 20.51 -14.31 19.33
CA HIS A 205 20.33 -12.90 19.03
C HIS A 205 21.59 -12.05 19.21
N LYS A 206 22.67 -12.68 19.69
CA LYS A 206 23.93 -12.03 20.05
C LYS A 206 25.02 -12.43 19.08
N TYR A 207 24.90 -11.95 17.85
CA TYR A 207 25.95 -12.02 16.83
C TYR A 207 27.00 -10.95 17.14
N GLU A 208 28.29 -11.29 17.18
CA GLU A 208 29.36 -10.31 17.46
C GLU A 208 29.40 -9.20 16.41
N GLN A 209 29.05 -9.54 15.16
CA GLN A 209 28.91 -8.61 14.04
C GLN A 209 27.83 -7.53 14.28
N LEU A 210 26.90 -7.76 15.22
CA LEU A 210 25.85 -6.80 15.58
C LEU A 210 26.17 -5.98 16.83
N LYS A 211 27.26 -6.30 17.52
CA LYS A 211 27.64 -5.64 18.76
C LYS A 211 28.07 -4.21 18.48
N ASN A 212 27.47 -3.26 19.17
CA ASN A 212 27.87 -1.87 19.03
C ASN A 212 29.31 -1.69 19.56
N HIS A 213 30.25 -1.33 18.69
CA HIS A 213 31.66 -1.18 19.06
C HIS A 213 31.92 -0.13 20.15
N LYS A 214 31.04 0.87 20.30
CA LYS A 214 31.19 1.93 21.32
C LYS A 214 30.60 1.53 22.67
N THR A 215 29.46 0.84 22.68
CA THR A 215 28.73 0.55 23.92
C THR A 215 28.84 -0.90 24.38
N GLY A 216 29.36 -1.79 23.53
CA GLY A 216 29.41 -3.24 23.77
C GLY A 216 28.04 -3.93 23.78
N LYS A 217 26.95 -3.20 23.52
CA LYS A 217 25.58 -3.72 23.60
C LYS A 217 25.13 -4.33 22.27
N TYR A 218 24.36 -5.41 22.36
CA TYR A 218 23.64 -5.99 21.24
C TYR A 218 22.32 -5.25 20.99
N PRO A 219 21.78 -5.28 19.76
CA PRO A 219 20.44 -4.79 19.48
C PRO A 219 19.38 -5.50 20.33
N SER A 220 18.26 -4.82 20.60
CA SER A 220 17.11 -5.48 21.22
C SER A 220 16.54 -6.55 20.30
N LYS A 221 15.76 -7.51 20.85
CA LYS A 221 15.09 -8.54 20.03
C LYS A 221 14.25 -7.91 18.91
N GLY A 222 13.48 -6.87 19.25
CA GLY A 222 12.67 -6.12 18.28
C GLY A 222 13.48 -5.37 17.23
N ASP A 223 14.70 -4.88 17.55
CA ASP A 223 15.60 -4.28 16.56
C ASP A 223 16.20 -5.33 15.61
N LEU A 224 16.38 -6.55 16.10
CA LEU A 224 17.03 -7.61 15.35
C LEU A 224 16.15 -8.08 14.19
N HIS A 225 14.88 -8.38 14.45
CA HIS A 225 13.95 -8.88 13.42
C HIS A 225 13.16 -7.77 12.71
N ARG A 226 13.56 -6.51 12.86
CA ARG A 226 12.80 -5.36 12.35
C ARG A 226 12.65 -5.37 10.84
N TYR A 227 13.74 -5.51 10.08
CA TYR A 227 13.69 -5.37 8.63
C TYR A 227 12.85 -6.48 7.96
N ALA A 228 12.93 -7.71 8.47
CA ALA A 228 12.04 -8.78 8.03
C ALA A 228 10.59 -8.46 8.40
N GLY A 229 10.34 -7.98 9.63
CA GLY A 229 9.01 -7.56 10.08
C GLY A 229 8.43 -6.38 9.28
N ASP A 230 9.24 -5.39 8.91
CA ASP A 230 8.80 -4.24 8.10
C ASP A 230 8.29 -4.71 6.74
N ILE A 231 9.02 -5.59 6.05
CA ILE A 231 8.57 -6.17 4.76
C ILE A 231 7.32 -7.02 4.94
N LEU A 232 7.24 -7.83 6.00
CA LEU A 232 6.05 -8.63 6.29
C LEU A 232 4.82 -7.74 6.52
N ASP A 233 4.96 -6.66 7.29
CA ASP A 233 3.89 -5.69 7.51
C ASP A 233 3.46 -5.01 6.20
N TYR A 234 4.40 -4.66 5.31
CA TYR A 234 4.06 -4.12 3.99
C TYR A 234 3.36 -5.16 3.10
N MET A 235 3.72 -6.44 3.20
CA MET A 235 3.01 -7.51 2.50
C MET A 235 1.60 -7.76 3.06
N VAL A 236 1.38 -7.52 4.36
CA VAL A 236 0.04 -7.49 4.95
C VAL A 236 -0.76 -6.30 4.42
N LEU A 237 -0.15 -5.10 4.37
CA LEU A 237 -0.80 -3.89 3.82
C LEU A 237 -1.08 -4.02 2.31
N ALA A 238 -0.25 -4.74 1.56
CA ALA A 238 -0.47 -5.10 0.16
C ALA A 238 -1.56 -6.18 -0.04
N ASN A 239 -2.18 -6.63 1.05
CA ASN A 239 -3.18 -7.70 1.04
C ASN A 239 -2.66 -9.03 0.47
N LEU A 240 -1.34 -9.27 0.51
CA LEU A 240 -0.73 -10.55 0.08
C LEU A 240 -0.68 -11.55 1.22
N LEU A 241 -0.55 -11.05 2.45
CA LEU A 241 -0.47 -11.83 3.67
C LEU A 241 -1.55 -11.42 4.67
N ASN A 242 -1.85 -12.33 5.57
CA ASN A 242 -2.57 -12.09 6.81
C ASN A 242 -1.64 -12.29 8.00
N ASP A 243 -1.99 -11.71 9.15
CA ASP A 243 -1.29 -11.94 10.40
C ASP A 243 -2.25 -12.41 11.52
N LYS A 244 -1.72 -13.18 12.48
CA LYS A 244 -2.45 -13.54 13.71
C LYS A 244 -1.86 -12.82 14.91
N GLY A 245 -2.74 -12.23 15.72
CA GLY A 245 -2.41 -11.75 17.07
C GLY A 245 -1.31 -10.71 17.08
N THR A 246 -1.55 -9.55 16.46
CA THR A 246 -0.64 -8.38 16.44
C THR A 246 0.71 -8.61 15.72
N GLY A 247 0.70 -9.27 14.55
CA GLY A 247 1.90 -9.44 13.74
C GLY A 247 2.85 -10.54 14.23
N TYR A 248 2.33 -11.54 14.96
CA TYR A 248 3.17 -12.61 15.49
C TYR A 248 3.43 -13.72 14.46
N TYR A 249 2.39 -14.20 13.77
CA TYR A 249 2.50 -15.18 12.68
C TYR A 249 1.91 -14.62 11.39
N TYR A 250 2.67 -14.71 10.30
CA TYR A 250 2.28 -14.28 8.96
C TYR A 250 2.00 -15.50 8.08
N TYR A 251 0.95 -15.45 7.28
CA TYR A 251 0.51 -16.52 6.37
C TYR A 251 -0.13 -15.92 5.10
N LEU A 252 -0.29 -16.72 4.05
CA LEU A 252 -0.85 -16.23 2.79
C LEU A 252 -2.28 -15.71 2.95
N ASN A 253 -2.61 -14.68 2.18
CA ASN A 253 -3.99 -14.29 1.96
C ASN A 253 -4.56 -14.99 0.71
N ASP A 254 -5.22 -16.13 0.91
CA ASP A 254 -5.82 -16.92 -0.17
C ASP A 254 -6.96 -16.20 -0.92
N GLU A 255 -7.47 -15.10 -0.38
CA GLU A 255 -8.48 -14.27 -1.07
C GLU A 255 -7.87 -13.41 -2.18
N ASN A 256 -6.56 -13.16 -2.15
CA ASN A 256 -5.87 -12.27 -3.11
C ASN A 256 -4.90 -13.04 -4.03
N LYS A 257 -5.37 -14.15 -4.59
CA LYS A 257 -4.55 -15.04 -5.43
C LYS A 257 -4.01 -14.36 -6.68
N ASP A 258 -4.74 -13.42 -7.27
CA ASP A 258 -4.32 -12.77 -8.51
C ASP A 258 -3.06 -11.94 -8.32
N ALA A 259 -3.01 -11.10 -7.28
CA ALA A 259 -1.82 -10.34 -6.92
C ALA A 259 -0.64 -11.26 -6.56
N ILE A 260 -0.88 -12.29 -5.73
CA ILE A 260 0.15 -13.28 -5.33
C ILE A 260 0.74 -13.97 -6.56
N ASN A 261 -0.11 -14.48 -7.45
CA ASN A 261 0.30 -15.14 -8.69
C ASN A 261 1.05 -14.18 -9.61
N TYR A 262 0.64 -12.91 -9.66
CA TYR A 262 1.31 -11.90 -10.47
C TYR A 262 2.75 -11.67 -9.99
N HIS A 263 2.97 -11.49 -8.69
CA HIS A 263 4.33 -11.36 -8.11
C HIS A 263 5.21 -12.57 -8.43
N LEU A 264 4.67 -13.78 -8.29
CA LEU A 264 5.41 -15.02 -8.53
C LEU A 264 5.77 -15.23 -10.01
N LYS A 265 4.86 -14.88 -10.93
CA LYS A 265 5.06 -15.07 -12.39
C LYS A 265 5.86 -13.95 -13.04
N ASN A 266 5.85 -12.74 -12.48
CA ASN A 266 6.40 -11.53 -13.10
C ASN A 266 7.54 -10.90 -12.30
N SER A 267 8.48 -11.70 -11.77
CA SER A 267 9.62 -11.15 -11.01
C SER A 267 10.39 -10.09 -11.80
N LYS A 268 10.57 -8.90 -11.20
CA LYS A 268 11.34 -7.79 -11.78
C LYS A 268 12.61 -7.54 -10.99
N TRP A 269 13.69 -7.29 -11.74
CA TRP A 269 15.03 -7.02 -11.22
C TRP A 269 15.63 -5.80 -11.89
N TYR A 270 16.16 -4.88 -11.10
CA TYR A 270 17.01 -3.80 -11.58
C TYR A 270 18.46 -4.30 -11.62
N SER A 271 19.00 -4.45 -12.83
CA SER A 271 20.34 -5.00 -13.07
C SER A 271 21.47 -3.96 -13.02
N GLY A 272 21.19 -2.69 -12.71
CA GLY A 272 22.21 -1.64 -12.73
C GLY A 272 23.36 -1.88 -11.74
N TYR A 273 23.11 -2.62 -10.67
CA TYR A 273 24.12 -3.03 -9.68
C TYR A 273 24.95 -4.25 -10.12
N ASP A 274 24.48 -5.04 -11.09
CA ASP A 274 25.05 -6.36 -11.39
C ASP A 274 26.51 -6.28 -11.84
N LYS A 275 26.87 -5.20 -12.54
CA LYS A 275 28.25 -4.94 -13.00
C LYS A 275 29.27 -4.67 -11.88
N PHE A 276 28.83 -4.59 -10.63
CA PHE A 276 29.68 -4.35 -9.47
C PHE A 276 29.95 -5.61 -8.65
N TYR A 277 29.22 -6.71 -8.88
CA TYR A 277 29.62 -7.99 -8.30
C TYR A 277 31.00 -8.39 -8.82
N GLU A 278 31.80 -9.02 -7.96
CA GLU A 278 33.15 -9.50 -8.24
C GLU A 278 34.20 -8.40 -8.55
N LYS A 279 33.84 -7.11 -8.42
CA LYS A 279 34.83 -6.03 -8.47
C LYS A 279 35.62 -5.93 -7.17
N GLU A 280 36.93 -5.77 -7.28
CA GLU A 280 37.82 -5.59 -6.13
C GLU A 280 37.63 -4.23 -5.44
N GLU A 281 37.33 -3.17 -6.20
CA GLU A 281 37.09 -1.83 -5.67
C GLU A 281 35.80 -1.23 -6.24
N ILE A 282 34.94 -0.75 -5.34
CA ILE A 282 33.69 -0.06 -5.65
C ILE A 282 33.68 1.27 -4.92
N THR A 283 33.49 2.38 -5.65
CA THR A 283 33.47 3.72 -5.05
C THR A 283 32.06 4.23 -4.79
N ASN A 284 31.90 5.06 -3.74
CA ASN A 284 30.61 5.71 -3.45
C ASN A 284 30.04 6.51 -4.64
N PRO A 285 30.83 7.31 -5.38
CA PRO A 285 30.31 8.07 -6.52
C PRO A 285 29.77 7.20 -7.66
N GLU A 286 30.33 6.01 -7.91
CA GLU A 286 29.82 5.09 -8.94
C GLU A 286 28.44 4.55 -8.59
N ILE A 287 28.24 4.17 -7.34
CA ILE A 287 26.95 3.68 -6.85
C ILE A 287 25.93 4.81 -6.71
N ALA A 288 26.34 6.00 -6.28
CA ALA A 288 25.46 7.18 -6.19
C ALA A 288 24.84 7.55 -7.57
N LYS A 289 25.58 7.35 -8.67
CA LYS A 289 25.03 7.58 -10.02
C LYS A 289 23.85 6.67 -10.37
N LEU A 290 23.76 5.49 -9.77
CA LEU A 290 22.65 4.56 -10.01
C LEU A 290 21.37 4.91 -9.24
N GLU A 291 21.43 5.85 -8.29
CA GLU A 291 20.28 6.19 -7.45
C GLU A 291 19.12 6.72 -8.29
N GLN A 292 19.39 7.63 -9.23
CA GLN A 292 18.37 8.17 -10.14
C GLN A 292 17.81 7.10 -11.09
N ASP A 293 18.67 6.20 -11.57
CA ASP A 293 18.26 5.09 -12.44
C ASP A 293 17.35 4.11 -11.67
N TRP A 294 17.68 3.81 -10.41
CA TRP A 294 16.85 3.00 -9.52
C TRP A 294 15.49 3.66 -9.29
N PHE A 295 15.45 4.96 -8.94
CA PHE A 295 14.18 5.67 -8.74
C PHE A 295 13.36 5.81 -10.02
N SER A 296 14.01 5.84 -11.19
CA SER A 296 13.34 5.80 -12.49
C SER A 296 12.73 4.42 -12.74
N TYR A 297 13.46 3.34 -12.44
CA TYR A 297 13.01 1.97 -12.57
C TYR A 297 11.81 1.64 -11.66
N VAL A 298 11.88 1.96 -10.36
CA VAL A 298 10.77 1.64 -9.44
C VAL A 298 9.49 2.41 -9.77
N ASN A 299 9.62 3.58 -10.42
CA ASN A 299 8.50 4.41 -10.87
C ASN A 299 8.13 4.18 -12.35
N SER A 300 8.67 3.16 -13.03
CA SER A 300 8.30 2.85 -14.42
C SER A 300 7.09 1.92 -14.55
N PHE A 301 6.59 1.38 -13.44
CA PHE A 301 5.48 0.42 -13.43
C PHE A 301 4.14 1.13 -13.24
N ASP A 302 3.16 0.78 -14.08
CA ASP A 302 1.81 1.31 -14.00
C ASP A 302 0.78 0.37 -14.62
N ASN A 303 -0.50 0.58 -14.31
CA ASN A 303 -1.65 -0.13 -14.89
C ASN A 303 -1.55 -1.67 -14.81
N ILE A 304 -1.02 -2.19 -13.71
CA ILE A 304 -1.02 -3.63 -13.41
C ILE A 304 -2.39 -4.01 -12.85
N GLU A 305 -3.22 -4.65 -13.68
CA GLU A 305 -4.59 -5.06 -13.35
C GLU A 305 -4.66 -5.91 -12.07
N ALA A 306 -3.70 -6.81 -11.86
CA ALA A 306 -3.66 -7.68 -10.67
C ALA A 306 -3.39 -6.92 -9.35
N PHE A 307 -3.00 -5.64 -9.40
CA PHE A 307 -2.79 -4.80 -8.22
C PHE A 307 -3.95 -3.84 -7.97
N ALA A 308 -4.87 -3.69 -8.93
CA ALA A 308 -6.06 -2.89 -8.75
C ALA A 308 -6.92 -3.48 -7.62
N PRO A 309 -7.63 -2.66 -6.84
CA PRO A 309 -8.52 -3.18 -5.81
C PRO A 309 -9.62 -4.02 -6.46
N SER A 310 -9.82 -5.22 -5.95
CA SER A 310 -10.91 -6.10 -6.33
C SER A 310 -11.91 -6.26 -5.19
N LEU A 311 -13.14 -6.61 -5.57
CA LEU A 311 -14.14 -7.13 -4.65
C LEU A 311 -13.72 -8.52 -4.17
N SER A 312 -14.00 -8.86 -2.92
CA SER A 312 -13.91 -10.24 -2.46
C SER A 312 -14.93 -11.13 -3.18
N ALA A 313 -14.74 -12.45 -3.13
CA ALA A 313 -15.70 -13.38 -3.74
C ALA A 313 -17.12 -13.21 -3.18
N SER A 314 -17.25 -13.01 -1.87
CA SER A 314 -18.54 -12.78 -1.20
C SER A 314 -19.15 -11.43 -1.57
N GLU A 315 -18.35 -10.37 -1.69
CA GLU A 315 -18.81 -9.06 -2.15
C GLU A 315 -19.30 -9.13 -3.60
N SER A 316 -18.55 -9.79 -4.47
CA SER A 316 -18.91 -9.96 -5.87
C SER A 316 -20.22 -10.76 -6.02
N GLU A 317 -20.40 -11.82 -5.23
CA GLU A 317 -21.63 -12.62 -5.22
C GLU A 317 -22.83 -11.80 -4.71
N SER A 318 -22.65 -11.11 -3.59
CA SER A 318 -23.65 -10.22 -2.99
C SER A 318 -24.09 -9.12 -3.97
N ILE A 319 -23.15 -8.38 -4.56
CA ILE A 319 -23.45 -7.33 -5.53
C ILE A 319 -24.13 -7.92 -6.77
N SER A 320 -23.63 -9.05 -7.29
CA SER A 320 -24.26 -9.74 -8.42
C SER A 320 -25.71 -10.11 -8.11
N SER A 321 -26.00 -10.61 -6.91
CA SER A 321 -27.36 -10.96 -6.49
C SER A 321 -28.30 -9.74 -6.43
N ILE A 322 -27.85 -8.61 -5.88
CA ILE A 322 -28.62 -7.35 -5.85
C ILE A 322 -28.99 -6.92 -7.26
N ILE A 323 -27.99 -6.92 -8.14
CA ILE A 323 -28.13 -6.46 -9.51
C ILE A 323 -29.06 -7.43 -10.28
N GLN A 324 -28.90 -8.74 -10.14
CA GLN A 324 -29.74 -9.76 -10.77
C GLN A 324 -31.19 -9.72 -10.28
N GLU A 325 -31.42 -9.63 -8.96
CA GLU A 325 -32.76 -9.48 -8.38
C GLU A 325 -33.49 -8.28 -8.99
N TYR A 326 -32.77 -7.19 -9.21
CA TYR A 326 -33.34 -5.99 -9.79
C TYR A 326 -33.57 -6.10 -11.32
N TYR A 327 -32.62 -6.62 -12.11
CA TYR A 327 -32.78 -6.72 -13.56
C TYR A 327 -33.83 -7.76 -13.98
N SER A 328 -33.96 -8.86 -13.24
CA SER A 328 -35.02 -9.86 -13.48
C SER A 328 -36.41 -9.26 -13.37
N ARG A 329 -36.63 -8.32 -12.43
CA ARG A 329 -37.90 -7.58 -12.26
C ARG A 329 -38.25 -6.61 -13.40
N ILE A 330 -37.29 -6.20 -14.23
CA ILE A 330 -37.49 -5.16 -15.25
C ILE A 330 -37.46 -5.71 -16.68
N LYS A 331 -36.54 -6.64 -16.99
CA LYS A 331 -36.30 -7.06 -18.38
C LYS A 331 -36.70 -8.49 -18.71
N GLY A 332 -37.11 -9.29 -17.71
CA GLY A 332 -37.35 -10.73 -17.86
C GLY A 332 -36.08 -11.48 -18.21
N ASP A 333 -35.57 -12.33 -17.30
CA ASP A 333 -34.49 -13.33 -17.44
C ASP A 333 -33.34 -13.04 -18.44
N LYS A 334 -32.94 -11.78 -18.62
CA LYS A 334 -31.74 -11.42 -19.39
C LYS A 334 -30.55 -11.34 -18.45
N ALA A 335 -29.47 -12.04 -18.82
CA ALA A 335 -28.21 -12.04 -18.10
C ALA A 335 -27.66 -10.61 -17.91
N VAL A 336 -27.22 -10.31 -16.69
CA VAL A 336 -26.64 -9.02 -16.29
C VAL A 336 -25.28 -8.84 -16.98
N PRO A 337 -24.96 -7.65 -17.51
CA PRO A 337 -23.62 -7.37 -18.05
C PRO A 337 -22.56 -7.39 -16.95
N THR A 338 -21.56 -8.26 -17.07
CA THR A 338 -20.38 -8.34 -16.18
C THR A 338 -19.56 -7.05 -16.13
N LYS A 339 -19.70 -6.18 -17.14
CA LYS A 339 -19.00 -4.88 -17.27
C LYS A 339 -19.48 -3.78 -16.30
N ILE A 340 -20.51 -4.04 -15.47
CA ILE A 340 -20.99 -3.09 -14.45
C ILE A 340 -20.00 -3.01 -13.26
N ILE A 341 -19.23 -4.07 -13.02
CA ILE A 341 -18.24 -4.20 -11.96
C ILE A 341 -16.90 -3.62 -12.45
N GLY A 342 -16.87 -2.32 -12.74
CA GLY A 342 -15.72 -1.67 -13.39
C GLY A 342 -14.78 -0.92 -12.45
N ASP A 343 -15.24 -0.63 -11.22
CA ASP A 343 -14.47 0.07 -10.18
C ASP A 343 -14.97 -0.41 -8.82
N TYR A 344 -14.05 -0.77 -7.91
CA TYR A 344 -14.35 -1.30 -6.57
C TYR A 344 -15.31 -0.40 -5.79
N GLY A 345 -15.03 0.90 -5.75
CA GLY A 345 -15.80 1.86 -4.98
C GLY A 345 -17.17 2.11 -5.57
N GLU A 346 -17.22 2.37 -6.88
CA GLU A 346 -18.47 2.63 -7.60
C GLU A 346 -19.42 1.43 -7.53
N SER A 347 -18.89 0.20 -7.58
CA SER A 347 -19.70 -1.03 -7.49
C SER A 347 -20.38 -1.16 -6.13
N LEU A 348 -19.64 -0.85 -5.05
CA LEU A 348 -20.18 -0.84 -3.68
C LEU A 348 -21.22 0.27 -3.49
N ILE A 349 -20.97 1.48 -4.00
CA ILE A 349 -21.95 2.57 -3.92
C ILE A 349 -23.18 2.29 -4.77
N LEU A 350 -23.04 1.66 -5.93
CA LEU A 350 -24.17 1.27 -6.76
C LEU A 350 -25.10 0.30 -6.01
N ALA A 351 -24.53 -0.73 -5.39
CA ALA A 351 -25.26 -1.67 -4.54
C ALA A 351 -25.93 -0.98 -3.34
N HIS A 352 -25.20 -0.08 -2.66
CA HIS A 352 -25.73 0.73 -1.58
C HIS A 352 -26.96 1.54 -2.03
N GLU A 353 -26.90 2.20 -3.18
CA GLU A 353 -28.00 3.00 -3.69
C GLU A 353 -29.22 2.15 -4.05
N TYR A 354 -29.03 0.94 -4.60
CA TYR A 354 -30.12 0.00 -4.80
C TYR A 354 -30.79 -0.38 -3.48
N LEU A 355 -30.02 -0.72 -2.45
CA LEU A 355 -30.56 -1.09 -1.14
C LEU A 355 -31.27 0.09 -0.44
N ARG A 356 -30.65 1.28 -0.45
CA ARG A 356 -31.21 2.53 0.12
C ARG A 356 -32.58 2.85 -0.48
N THR A 357 -32.73 2.59 -1.77
CA THR A 357 -33.92 2.93 -2.56
C THR A 357 -34.91 1.77 -2.72
N LYS A 358 -34.77 0.67 -1.97
CA LYS A 358 -35.61 -0.54 -2.09
C LYS A 358 -37.13 -0.29 -1.99
N LYS A 359 -37.54 0.77 -1.30
CA LYS A 359 -38.96 1.15 -1.14
C LYS A 359 -39.53 1.93 -2.33
N THR A 360 -38.71 2.46 -3.23
CA THR A 360 -39.18 3.23 -4.39
C THR A 360 -39.33 2.36 -5.63
N LYS A 361 -40.34 2.65 -6.45
CA LYS A 361 -40.52 2.02 -7.77
C LYS A 361 -39.57 2.58 -8.84
N ARG A 362 -38.71 3.53 -8.48
CA ARG A 362 -37.81 4.27 -9.40
C ARG A 362 -36.36 3.79 -9.39
N GLN A 363 -36.06 2.65 -8.77
CA GLN A 363 -34.74 2.02 -8.85
C GLN A 363 -34.28 1.81 -10.30
N HIS A 364 -35.24 1.77 -11.24
CA HIS A 364 -34.95 1.68 -12.67
C HIS A 364 -34.19 2.83 -13.32
N LEU A 365 -34.03 3.93 -12.59
CA LEU A 365 -33.29 5.10 -13.02
C LEU A 365 -31.88 5.17 -12.43
N ILE A 366 -31.53 4.21 -11.55
CA ILE A 366 -30.19 4.09 -10.96
C ILE A 366 -29.28 3.47 -12.00
N ASN A 367 -28.23 4.19 -12.39
CA ASN A 367 -27.31 3.77 -13.42
C ASN A 367 -25.88 4.22 -13.07
N LYS A 368 -24.93 3.31 -13.25
CA LYS A 368 -23.52 3.65 -13.39
C LYS A 368 -23.32 4.37 -14.72
N ILE A 369 -22.62 5.49 -14.70
CA ILE A 369 -22.31 6.27 -15.89
C ILE A 369 -20.97 5.79 -16.47
N PRO A 370 -20.91 5.48 -17.78
CA PRO A 370 -19.64 5.18 -18.42
C PRO A 370 -18.70 6.38 -18.39
N THR A 371 -17.49 6.20 -17.87
CA THR A 371 -16.41 7.21 -17.81
C THR A 371 -16.20 7.99 -19.11
N PRO A 372 -16.23 7.37 -20.32
CA PRO A 372 -16.04 8.11 -21.58
C PRO A 372 -17.09 9.20 -21.87
N LEU A 373 -18.24 9.18 -21.18
CA LEU A 373 -19.25 10.23 -21.33
C LEU A 373 -18.86 11.55 -20.65
N GLY A 374 -17.91 11.51 -19.69
CA GLY A 374 -17.34 12.71 -19.09
C GLY A 374 -18.37 13.65 -18.44
N VAL A 375 -19.41 13.12 -17.79
CA VAL A 375 -20.52 13.93 -17.27
C VAL A 375 -20.27 14.55 -15.90
N GLY A 376 -19.13 14.26 -15.27
CA GLY A 376 -18.72 14.83 -13.97
C GLY A 376 -19.35 14.16 -12.74
N TYR A 377 -19.89 12.95 -12.88
CA TYR A 377 -20.34 12.09 -11.78
C TYR A 377 -20.38 10.61 -12.23
N ASP A 378 -20.21 9.68 -11.29
CA ASP A 378 -20.12 8.24 -11.58
C ASP A 378 -21.48 7.53 -11.57
N ILE A 379 -22.41 7.96 -10.71
CA ILE A 379 -23.70 7.28 -10.53
C ILE A 379 -24.84 8.28 -10.61
N GLN A 380 -25.81 8.01 -11.49
CA GLN A 380 -27.13 8.63 -11.39
C GLN A 380 -28.01 7.75 -10.50
N SER A 381 -28.63 8.34 -9.49
CA SER A 381 -29.57 7.70 -8.58
C SER A 381 -30.85 8.54 -8.44
N VAL A 382 -31.71 8.19 -7.48
CA VAL A 382 -33.02 8.81 -7.24
C VAL A 382 -33.21 9.17 -5.77
N GLU A 383 -33.92 10.28 -5.55
CA GLU A 383 -34.51 10.61 -4.25
C GLU A 383 -35.88 9.95 -4.09
N ILE A 384 -36.25 9.71 -2.83
CA ILE A 384 -37.59 9.22 -2.48
C ILE A 384 -38.66 10.26 -2.89
N GLU A 385 -38.36 11.55 -2.76
CA GLU A 385 -39.22 12.69 -3.13
C GLU A 385 -39.25 13.01 -4.63
N LYS A 386 -38.95 12.02 -5.48
CA LYS A 386 -39.01 12.11 -6.94
C LYS A 386 -37.97 13.02 -7.63
N ARG A 387 -36.91 13.46 -6.96
CA ARG A 387 -35.76 14.12 -7.60
C ARG A 387 -34.71 13.12 -8.09
N LYS A 388 -33.81 13.57 -8.98
CA LYS A 388 -32.60 12.82 -9.33
C LYS A 388 -31.48 13.13 -8.33
N ARG A 389 -30.60 12.16 -8.12
CA ARG A 389 -29.36 12.29 -7.35
C ARG A 389 -28.20 11.99 -8.30
N TYR A 390 -27.16 12.80 -8.29
CA TYR A 390 -25.96 12.61 -9.10
C TYR A 390 -24.79 12.48 -8.13
N ILE A 391 -24.08 11.35 -8.20
CA ILE A 391 -23.13 10.93 -7.18
C ILE A 391 -21.76 10.77 -7.81
N GLU A 392 -20.81 11.53 -7.29
CA GLU A 392 -19.38 11.31 -7.46
C GLU A 392 -18.86 10.42 -6.34
N VAL A 393 -18.15 9.36 -6.67
CA VAL A 393 -17.65 8.36 -5.73
C VAL A 393 -16.16 8.58 -5.52
N LYS A 394 -15.77 8.81 -4.27
CA LYS A 394 -14.36 8.86 -3.87
C LYS A 394 -14.11 7.75 -2.86
N THR A 395 -13.11 6.92 -3.10
CA THR A 395 -12.90 5.73 -2.28
C THR A 395 -11.50 5.71 -1.69
N THR A 396 -11.40 5.39 -0.41
CA THR A 396 -10.14 5.09 0.25
C THR A 396 -10.21 3.68 0.82
N LYS A 397 -9.24 2.83 0.47
CA LYS A 397 -9.12 1.47 1.01
C LYS A 397 -7.84 1.34 1.83
N SER A 398 -8.00 0.87 3.05
CA SER A 398 -6.94 0.74 4.05
C SER A 398 -7.18 -0.50 4.91
N ARG A 399 -6.21 -0.91 5.72
CA ARG A 399 -6.48 -1.98 6.71
C ARG A 399 -7.03 -1.42 8.01
N LYS A 400 -6.57 -0.24 8.40
CA LYS A 400 -6.99 0.44 9.64
C LYS A 400 -8.03 1.51 9.38
N ALA A 401 -8.80 1.84 10.42
CA ALA A 401 -9.65 3.02 10.41
C ALA A 401 -8.78 4.27 10.24
N LEU A 402 -9.04 5.04 9.18
CA LEU A 402 -8.31 6.26 8.87
C LEU A 402 -9.12 7.49 9.28
N LYS A 403 -8.41 8.54 9.67
CA LYS A 403 -8.96 9.90 9.82
C LYS A 403 -8.76 10.76 8.57
N ASN A 404 -8.28 10.19 7.47
CA ASN A 404 -8.06 10.93 6.23
C ASN A 404 -9.38 11.48 5.69
N ASN A 405 -9.44 12.80 5.54
CA ASN A 405 -10.58 13.59 5.09
C ASN A 405 -10.24 14.38 3.81
N ARG A 406 -9.23 13.93 3.06
CA ARG A 406 -8.79 14.55 1.82
C ARG A 406 -9.05 13.64 0.62
N PHE A 407 -9.55 14.22 -0.46
CA PHE A 407 -9.65 13.56 -1.77
C PHE A 407 -9.54 14.61 -2.88
N LYS A 408 -9.26 14.16 -4.10
CA LYS A 408 -9.12 15.05 -5.27
C LYS A 408 -10.38 15.03 -6.13
N LEU A 409 -10.80 16.19 -6.62
CA LEU A 409 -11.80 16.33 -7.66
C LEU A 409 -11.16 16.72 -9.00
N THR A 410 -11.80 16.35 -10.10
CA THR A 410 -11.47 16.92 -11.42
C THR A 410 -12.18 18.26 -11.64
N PRO A 411 -11.69 19.14 -12.54
CA PRO A 411 -12.38 20.38 -12.87
C PRO A 411 -13.83 20.15 -13.31
N ASN A 412 -14.05 19.10 -14.11
CA ASN A 412 -15.37 18.73 -14.59
C ASN A 412 -16.32 18.30 -13.47
N GLU A 413 -15.84 17.55 -12.47
CA GLU A 413 -16.63 17.21 -11.27
C GLU A 413 -17.04 18.46 -10.50
N TRP A 414 -16.11 19.40 -10.30
CA TRP A 414 -16.40 20.65 -9.59
C TRP A 414 -17.41 21.55 -10.33
N ASP A 415 -17.19 21.76 -11.63
CA ASP A 415 -18.07 22.57 -12.48
C ASP A 415 -19.49 21.96 -12.58
N THR A 416 -19.56 20.63 -12.64
CA THR A 416 -20.82 19.89 -12.63
C THR A 416 -21.52 20.03 -11.28
N ALA A 417 -20.79 19.97 -10.17
CA ALA A 417 -21.34 20.16 -8.84
C ALA A 417 -21.93 21.57 -8.66
N ASP A 418 -21.27 22.62 -9.18
CA ASP A 418 -21.77 24.00 -9.14
C ASP A 418 -23.08 24.13 -9.95
N THR A 419 -23.12 23.49 -11.12
CA THR A 419 -24.29 23.52 -12.02
C THR A 419 -25.49 22.76 -11.44
N ILE A 420 -25.27 21.57 -10.88
CA ILE A 420 -26.33 20.67 -10.40
C ILE A 420 -26.80 21.03 -8.98
N GLY A 421 -25.92 21.62 -8.17
CA GLY A 421 -26.22 22.10 -6.82
C GLY A 421 -26.75 21.01 -5.89
N ASN A 422 -27.96 21.21 -5.35
CA ASN A 422 -28.55 20.33 -4.32
C ASN A 422 -28.81 18.89 -4.77
N ASN A 423 -28.74 18.59 -6.07
CA ASN A 423 -28.87 17.22 -6.57
C ASN A 423 -27.51 16.53 -6.75
N TYR A 424 -26.38 17.21 -6.51
CA TYR A 424 -25.03 16.68 -6.59
C TYR A 424 -24.53 16.25 -5.22
N PHE A 425 -23.93 15.06 -5.17
CA PHE A 425 -23.46 14.44 -3.95
C PHE A 425 -22.06 13.87 -4.17
N ILE A 426 -21.20 14.01 -3.17
CA ILE A 426 -19.97 13.24 -3.08
C ILE A 426 -20.20 12.14 -2.05
N TYR A 427 -19.94 10.91 -2.46
CA TYR A 427 -19.92 9.75 -1.59
C TYR A 427 -18.46 9.38 -1.34
N TYR A 428 -17.95 9.75 -0.18
CA TYR A 428 -16.60 9.38 0.25
C TYR A 428 -16.64 8.06 1.01
N LEU A 429 -16.37 6.96 0.30
CA LEU A 429 -16.34 5.60 0.81
C LEU A 429 -14.99 5.30 1.48
N VAL A 430 -15.04 4.88 2.74
CA VAL A 430 -13.89 4.35 3.47
C VAL A 430 -14.13 2.87 3.77
N ALA A 431 -13.27 2.02 3.21
CA ALA A 431 -13.28 0.58 3.44
C ALA A 431 -12.03 0.16 4.23
N ASN A 432 -12.24 -0.54 5.35
CA ASN A 432 -11.18 -1.13 6.15
C ASN A 432 -11.59 -2.46 6.81
N ASP A 433 -10.65 -3.10 7.51
CA ASP A 433 -10.87 -4.42 8.13
C ASP A 433 -11.99 -4.43 9.19
N SER A 434 -12.39 -3.26 9.72
CA SER A 434 -13.50 -3.12 10.68
C SER A 434 -14.87 -2.89 10.03
N GLY A 435 -14.90 -2.60 8.72
CA GLY A 435 -16.14 -2.38 7.97
C GLY A 435 -16.04 -1.25 6.96
N LYS A 436 -17.16 -0.99 6.27
CA LYS A 436 -17.28 0.01 5.21
C LYS A 436 -18.28 1.10 5.59
N ASN A 437 -17.86 2.35 5.48
CA ASN A 437 -18.69 3.51 5.78
C ASN A 437 -18.59 4.54 4.67
N VAL A 438 -19.67 5.29 4.44
CA VAL A 438 -19.75 6.34 3.45
C VAL A 438 -20.03 7.66 4.15
N PHE A 439 -19.21 8.67 3.88
CA PHE A 439 -19.50 10.05 4.25
C PHE A 439 -20.15 10.76 3.06
N ILE A 440 -21.38 11.22 3.25
CA ILE A 440 -22.19 11.84 2.19
C ILE A 440 -22.14 13.35 2.32
N ILE A 441 -21.59 14.02 1.31
CA ILE A 441 -21.55 15.49 1.18
C ILE A 441 -22.55 15.89 0.12
N GLN A 442 -23.56 16.68 0.47
CA GLN A 442 -24.53 17.23 -0.47
C GLN A 442 -24.14 18.66 -0.85
N ASN A 443 -24.20 18.97 -2.14
CA ASN A 443 -23.86 20.28 -2.71
C ASN A 443 -22.49 20.78 -2.21
N PRO A 444 -21.38 20.14 -2.67
CA PRO A 444 -20.05 20.45 -2.16
C PRO A 444 -19.66 21.92 -2.39
N VAL A 445 -20.15 22.57 -3.45
CA VAL A 445 -19.89 23.99 -3.71
C VAL A 445 -20.54 24.90 -2.66
N GLU A 446 -21.76 24.57 -2.22
CA GLU A 446 -22.38 25.27 -1.09
C GLU A 446 -21.66 24.99 0.22
N GLN A 447 -21.22 23.74 0.45
CA GLN A 447 -20.39 23.41 1.62
C GLN A 447 -19.08 24.19 1.65
N TYR A 448 -18.50 24.49 0.49
CA TYR A 448 -17.31 25.33 0.36
C TYR A 448 -17.61 26.78 0.74
N LYS A 449 -18.72 27.34 0.22
CA LYS A 449 -19.18 28.70 0.58
C LYS A 449 -19.43 28.84 2.08
N GLN A 450 -19.91 27.78 2.73
CA GLN A 450 -20.15 27.72 4.17
C GLN A 450 -18.88 27.47 5.00
N GLY A 451 -17.74 27.20 4.37
CA GLY A 451 -16.47 26.91 5.04
C GLY A 451 -16.41 25.50 5.66
N ASN A 452 -17.36 24.62 5.35
CA ASN A 452 -17.38 23.23 5.84
C ASN A 452 -16.41 22.33 5.07
N ILE A 453 -16.07 22.69 3.82
CA ILE A 453 -14.98 22.11 3.05
C ILE A 453 -13.99 23.19 2.62
N LYS A 454 -12.72 22.82 2.49
CA LYS A 454 -11.68 23.64 1.85
C LYS A 454 -11.33 22.99 0.53
N VAL A 455 -11.06 23.81 -0.48
CA VAL A 455 -10.62 23.37 -1.80
C VAL A 455 -9.42 24.20 -2.19
N ASP A 456 -8.33 23.52 -2.53
CA ASP A 456 -7.10 24.19 -2.96
C ASP A 456 -7.06 24.44 -4.48
N LYS A 457 -5.97 25.04 -4.98
CA LYS A 457 -5.78 25.33 -6.40
C LYS A 457 -5.76 24.08 -7.31
N ASN A 458 -5.52 22.91 -6.72
CA ASN A 458 -5.41 21.62 -7.40
C ASN A 458 -6.67 20.76 -7.25
N LEU A 459 -7.76 21.36 -6.73
CA LEU A 459 -9.04 20.71 -6.44
C LEU A 459 -8.95 19.55 -5.45
N VAL A 460 -8.00 19.62 -4.53
CA VAL A 460 -7.99 18.74 -3.36
C VAL A 460 -8.93 19.31 -2.32
N VAL A 461 -9.93 18.51 -1.99
CA VAL A 461 -10.97 18.82 -1.01
C VAL A 461 -10.51 18.29 0.35
N GLU A 462 -10.51 19.15 1.36
CA GLU A 462 -10.44 18.77 2.77
C GLU A 462 -11.78 19.06 3.42
N PHE A 463 -12.47 18.03 3.94
CA PHE A 463 -13.80 18.21 4.53
C PHE A 463 -13.80 18.10 6.06
N SER A 464 -14.67 18.89 6.71
CA SER A 464 -14.96 18.76 8.14
C SER A 464 -16.13 17.81 8.38
N GLN A 465 -16.34 17.40 9.65
CA GLN A 465 -17.51 16.59 10.02
C GLN A 465 -18.85 17.29 9.76
N ASN A 466 -18.86 18.62 9.66
CA ASN A 466 -20.07 19.41 9.41
C ASN A 466 -20.48 19.42 7.93
N ALA A 467 -19.59 19.01 7.02
CA ALA A 467 -19.85 19.03 5.57
C ALA A 467 -20.88 17.96 5.12
N GLY A 468 -21.19 16.99 5.97
CA GLY A 468 -21.92 15.80 5.57
C GLY A 468 -22.24 14.88 6.72
N GLN A 469 -22.64 13.65 6.39
CA GLN A 469 -23.04 12.65 7.39
C GLN A 469 -22.42 11.28 7.08
N TRP A 470 -21.94 10.61 8.13
CA TRP A 470 -21.51 9.22 8.06
C TRP A 470 -22.71 8.28 8.05
N GLN A 471 -22.64 7.27 7.18
CA GLN A 471 -23.58 6.17 7.13
C GLN A 471 -22.80 4.86 6.96
N THR A 472 -23.29 3.79 7.57
CA THR A 472 -22.77 2.45 7.28
C THR A 472 -23.15 2.08 5.84
N LEU A 473 -22.22 1.48 5.10
CA LEU A 473 -22.52 0.98 3.77
C LEU A 473 -23.59 -0.12 3.88
N LEU A 474 -24.73 0.04 3.21
CA LEU A 474 -25.73 -1.01 3.09
C LEU A 474 -25.17 -2.15 2.23
N GLU A 475 -25.18 -3.35 2.80
CA GLU A 475 -24.76 -4.60 2.16
C GLU A 475 -25.85 -5.66 2.38
N ILE A 476 -25.94 -6.68 1.52
CA ILE A 476 -26.74 -7.86 1.86
C ILE A 476 -26.02 -8.59 2.99
N GLN A 477 -26.72 -8.80 4.11
CA GLN A 477 -26.24 -9.72 5.14
C GLN A 477 -26.36 -11.13 4.60
N ASN A 478 -25.22 -11.82 4.50
CA ASN A 478 -25.16 -13.25 4.20
C ASN A 478 -25.73 -14.08 5.35
#